data_AF-A0A832SF41-F1
#
_entry.id   AF-A0A832SF41-F1
#
_cell.length_a   1.000
_cell.length_b   1.000
_cell.length_c   1.000
_cell.angle_alpha   90.00
_cell.angle_beta   90.00
_cell.angle_gamma   90.00
#
_symmetry.space_group_name_H-M   'P 1'
#
loop_
_entity.id
_entity.type
_entity.pdbx_description
1 polymer ?
#
loop_
_entity_poly.entity_id
_entity_poly.type
_entity_poly.pdbx_seq_one_letter_code
_entity_poly.pdbx_strand_id
1 'polypeptide(L)'
;ERSYLNVRNILLLVIGLILVFALMEGLSQLLGMEIISPLARIDRMSNNQLSSVKLVIQNTNLFGHTANATYWGNSGIGNGDGYISLPLTFVTLFGLPLPLFYGILVTKKDVIDYFLPGIFGYGFDFGYIFLIVMVIWIIAVILIGVKVLNKYRQQRERGNKKYLGREALLTGSLSAFIAQTVLGLFIITRTINGSALVTYLFISAMVLANVVTTKR
;
A
#
# COMPACT_ATOMS: atom_id res chain seq x y z
N GLU A 1 6.40 0.60 -33.78
CA GLU A 1 5.14 0.75 -33.03
C GLU A 1 5.14 2.12 -32.34
N ARG A 2 4.12 2.96 -32.56
CA ARG A 2 4.04 4.27 -31.89
C ARG A 2 3.48 4.07 -30.49
N SER A 3 4.34 4.21 -29.48
CA SER A 3 3.96 4.15 -28.06
C SER A 3 2.88 5.20 -27.75
N TYR A 4 1.78 4.79 -27.12
CA TYR A 4 0.73 5.68 -26.61
C TYR A 4 1.23 6.60 -25.47
N LEU A 5 2.36 6.25 -24.85
CA LEU A 5 3.10 7.06 -23.89
C LEU A 5 4.10 7.96 -24.64
N ASN A 6 3.58 8.97 -25.34
CA ASN A 6 4.41 10.05 -25.87
C ASN A 6 4.57 11.14 -24.79
N VAL A 7 5.71 11.84 -24.77
CA VAL A 7 6.01 12.94 -23.82
C VAL A 7 4.85 13.93 -23.77
N ARG A 8 4.25 14.26 -24.93
CA ARG A 8 3.06 15.11 -25.03
C ARG A 8 1.87 14.59 -24.21
N ASN A 9 1.60 13.29 -24.25
CA ASN A 9 0.47 12.69 -23.53
C ASN A 9 0.71 12.66 -22.03
N ILE A 10 1.96 12.42 -21.61
CA ILE A 10 2.38 12.51 -20.20
C ILE A 10 2.19 13.96 -19.71
N LEU A 11 2.62 14.94 -20.50
CA LEU A 11 2.51 16.36 -20.17
C LEU A 11 1.04 16.80 -20.06
N LEU A 12 0.18 16.37 -20.98
CA LEU A 12 -1.27 16.61 -20.91
C LEU A 12 -1.90 16.00 -19.66
N LEU A 13 -1.48 14.80 -19.27
CA LEU A 13 -1.99 14.13 -18.06
C LEU A 13 -1.58 14.90 -16.80
N VAL A 14 -0.31 15.34 -16.71
CA VAL A 14 0.18 16.15 -15.59
C VAL A 14 -0.57 17.48 -15.50
N ILE A 15 -0.76 18.18 -16.63
CA ILE A 15 -1.54 19.43 -16.67
C ILE A 15 -2.99 19.18 -16.23
N GLY A 16 -3.61 18.09 -16.70
CA GLY A 16 -4.96 17.71 -16.29
C GLY A 16 -5.08 17.51 -14.78
N LEU A 17 -4.11 16.84 -14.16
CA LEU A 17 -4.07 16.66 -12.70
C LEU A 17 -3.95 18.00 -11.95
N ILE A 18 -3.09 18.91 -12.42
CA ILE A 18 -2.92 20.24 -11.83
C ILE A 18 -4.22 21.06 -11.92
N LEU A 19 -4.90 21.00 -13.07
CA LEU A 19 -6.18 21.69 -13.28
C LEU A 19 -7.26 21.20 -12.32
N VAL A 20 -7.39 19.89 -12.14
CA VAL A 20 -8.34 19.31 -11.17
C VAL A 20 -8.00 19.77 -9.75
N PHE A 21 -6.72 19.76 -9.39
CA PHE A 21 -6.26 20.21 -8.07
C PHE A 21 -6.62 21.68 -7.81
N ALA A 22 -6.35 22.56 -8.78
CA ALA A 22 -6.68 23.99 -8.67
C ALA A 22 -8.19 24.23 -8.61
N LEU A 23 -8.99 23.46 -9.37
CA LEU A 23 -10.45 23.57 -9.37
C LEU A 23 -11.04 23.13 -8.02
N MET A 24 -10.53 22.04 -7.44
CA MET A 24 -10.91 21.61 -6.10
C MET A 24 -10.56 22.64 -5.02
N GLU A 25 -9.39 23.25 -5.10
CA GLU A 25 -8.98 24.33 -4.19
C GLU A 25 -9.88 25.55 -4.31
N GLY A 26 -10.16 26.00 -5.54
CA GLY A 26 -11.06 27.12 -5.80
C GLY A 26 -12.49 26.85 -5.29
N LEU A 27 -13.02 25.65 -5.52
CA LEU A 27 -14.32 25.24 -4.97
C LEU A 27 -14.34 25.22 -3.45
N SER A 28 -13.25 24.76 -2.82
CA SER A 28 -13.14 24.74 -1.36
C SER A 28 -13.20 26.14 -0.77
N GLN A 29 -12.48 27.09 -1.35
CA GLN A 29 -12.47 28.48 -0.92
C GLN A 29 -13.82 29.16 -1.14
N LEU A 30 -14.49 28.90 -2.28
CA LEU A 30 -15.81 29.45 -2.58
C LEU A 30 -16.91 28.91 -1.65
N LEU A 31 -16.86 27.63 -1.30
CA LEU A 31 -17.88 26.96 -0.48
C LEU A 31 -17.55 26.99 1.03
N GLY A 32 -16.37 27.48 1.42
CA GLY A 32 -15.87 27.42 2.81
C GLY A 32 -15.67 25.99 3.32
N MET A 33 -15.50 25.01 2.42
CA MET A 33 -15.42 23.59 2.77
C MET A 33 -13.97 23.08 2.73
N GLU A 34 -13.25 23.16 3.84
CA GLU A 34 -11.84 22.70 3.95
C GLU A 34 -11.62 21.22 3.59
N ILE A 35 -12.67 20.39 3.64
CA ILE A 35 -12.60 18.97 3.28
C ILE A 35 -12.27 18.79 1.79
N ILE A 36 -12.70 19.73 0.95
CA ILE A 36 -12.50 19.70 -0.50
C ILE A 36 -11.11 20.23 -0.87
N SER A 37 -10.51 21.11 -0.06
CA SER A 37 -9.21 21.72 -0.32
C SER A 37 -8.11 20.65 -0.33
N PRO A 38 -7.44 20.45 -1.48
CA PRO A 38 -6.29 19.59 -1.55
C PRO A 38 -5.10 20.14 -0.73
N LEU A 39 -4.94 21.48 -0.66
CA LEU A 39 -3.88 22.11 0.14
C LEU A 39 -4.07 21.89 1.64
N ALA A 40 -5.28 22.12 2.16
CA ALA A 40 -5.60 21.86 3.56
C ALA A 40 -5.47 20.36 3.91
N ARG A 41 -5.60 19.47 2.93
CA ARG A 41 -5.30 18.04 3.12
C ARG A 41 -3.80 17.78 3.24
N ILE A 42 -2.98 18.41 2.40
CA ILE A 42 -1.51 18.32 2.48
C ILE A 42 -1.01 18.89 3.81
N ASP A 43 -1.50 20.05 4.23
CA ASP A 43 -1.09 20.68 5.49
C ASP A 43 -1.47 19.84 6.70
N ARG A 44 -2.70 19.29 6.74
CA ARG A 44 -3.11 18.35 7.79
C ARG A 44 -2.27 17.09 7.80
N MET A 45 -1.89 16.58 6.62
CA MET A 45 -0.97 15.44 6.52
C MET A 45 0.39 15.83 7.09
N SER A 46 1.00 16.94 6.66
CA SER A 46 2.31 17.38 7.11
C SER A 46 2.38 17.63 8.62
N ASN A 47 1.39 18.35 9.17
CA ASN A 47 1.36 18.74 10.58
C ASN A 47 1.14 17.57 11.54
N ASN A 48 0.42 16.52 11.10
CA ASN A 48 0.11 15.37 11.96
C ASN A 48 0.99 14.15 11.69
N GLN A 49 1.56 14.02 10.48
CA GLN A 49 2.43 12.89 10.10
C GLN A 49 3.66 12.77 10.99
N LEU A 50 4.35 13.89 11.26
CA LEU A 50 5.63 13.83 11.97
C LEU A 50 5.47 13.30 13.40
N SER A 51 4.42 13.76 14.09
CA SER A 51 4.07 13.30 15.43
C SER A 51 3.67 11.82 15.44
N SER A 52 2.86 11.37 14.47
CA SER A 52 2.50 9.94 14.32
C SER A 52 3.72 9.06 14.05
N VAL A 53 4.61 9.48 13.15
CA VAL A 53 5.82 8.72 12.81
C VAL A 53 6.77 8.65 14.02
N LYS A 54 6.95 9.76 14.74
CA LYS A 54 7.79 9.78 15.94
C LYS A 54 7.25 8.85 17.02
N LEU A 55 5.94 8.88 17.27
CA LEU A 55 5.29 8.00 18.25
C LEU A 55 5.50 6.53 17.87
N VAL A 56 5.26 6.16 16.61
CA VAL A 56 5.42 4.77 16.15
C VAL A 56 6.87 4.33 16.26
N ILE A 57 7.82 5.09 15.72
CA ILE A 57 9.24 4.71 15.74
C ILE A 57 9.76 4.52 17.18
N GLN A 58 9.34 5.37 18.11
CA GLN A 58 9.78 5.31 19.51
C GLN A 58 9.16 4.16 20.30
N ASN A 59 8.01 3.66 19.88
CA ASN A 59 7.25 2.64 20.61
C ASN A 59 7.24 1.27 19.92
N THR A 60 7.70 1.18 18.66
CA THR A 60 7.92 -0.08 17.97
C THR A 60 9.12 -0.82 18.55
N ASN A 61 8.91 -2.09 18.87
CA ASN A 61 9.94 -3.01 19.34
C ASN A 61 10.40 -3.92 18.19
N LEU A 62 11.36 -4.81 18.47
CA LEU A 62 11.76 -5.85 17.50
C LEU A 62 10.56 -6.72 17.07
N PHE A 63 9.71 -7.05 18.04
CA PHE A 63 8.42 -7.72 17.87
C PHE A 63 7.33 -6.86 18.48
N GLY A 64 6.35 -6.47 17.68
CA GLY A 64 5.25 -5.61 18.09
C GLY A 64 5.71 -4.22 18.58
N HIS A 65 5.06 -3.73 19.62
CA HIS A 65 5.25 -2.39 20.18
C HIS A 65 4.98 -2.38 21.69
N THR A 66 5.20 -1.24 22.36
CA THR A 66 4.88 -1.08 23.78
C THR A 66 3.36 -1.06 23.99
N ALA A 67 2.83 -1.97 24.81
CA ALA A 67 1.39 -2.13 25.06
C ALA A 67 0.65 -0.80 25.32
N ASN A 68 1.26 0.06 26.12
CA ASN A 68 0.68 1.34 26.55
C ASN A 68 0.75 2.46 25.49
N ALA A 69 1.38 2.23 24.33
CA ALA A 69 1.45 3.20 23.25
C ALA A 69 0.26 3.16 22.30
N THR A 70 -0.72 2.29 22.58
CA THR A 70 -1.95 2.17 21.80
C THR A 70 -3.09 2.99 22.40
N TYR A 71 -4.14 3.23 21.60
CA TYR A 71 -5.44 3.68 22.10
C TYR A 71 -5.96 2.85 23.27
N TRP A 72 -5.68 1.54 23.28
CA TRP A 72 -6.12 0.60 24.31
C TRP A 72 -5.33 0.74 25.63
N GLY A 73 -4.24 1.50 25.65
CA GLY A 73 -3.43 1.74 26.84
C GLY A 73 -2.99 0.43 27.51
N ASN A 74 -3.26 0.30 28.80
CA ASN A 74 -2.92 -0.91 29.56
C ASN A 74 -3.66 -2.18 29.11
N SER A 75 -4.68 -2.07 28.24
CA SER A 75 -5.39 -3.20 27.65
C SER A 75 -4.80 -3.64 26.30
N GLY A 76 -3.81 -2.92 25.77
CA GLY A 76 -3.07 -3.33 24.57
C GLY A 76 -2.20 -4.55 24.85
N ILE A 77 -2.11 -5.45 23.88
CA ILE A 77 -1.29 -6.67 23.99
C ILE A 77 0.16 -6.36 23.59
N GLY A 78 0.39 -5.25 22.88
CA GLY A 78 1.70 -4.86 22.35
C GLY A 78 2.03 -5.59 21.05
N ASN A 79 1.04 -6.24 20.43
CA ASN A 79 1.17 -6.89 19.13
C ASN A 79 -0.22 -7.08 18.51
N GLY A 80 -0.36 -6.74 17.22
CA GLY A 80 -1.58 -6.99 16.46
C GLY A 80 -2.80 -6.28 17.00
N ASP A 81 -2.66 -5.09 17.60
CA ASP A 81 -3.71 -4.35 18.31
C ASP A 81 -4.77 -3.69 17.38
N GLY A 82 -4.82 -4.10 16.11
CA GLY A 82 -5.91 -3.80 15.18
C GLY A 82 -5.66 -2.63 14.22
N TYR A 83 -4.43 -2.12 14.14
CA TYR A 83 -4.09 -1.10 13.16
C TYR A 83 -4.05 -1.71 11.74
N ILE A 84 -3.70 -2.98 11.61
CA ILE A 84 -3.78 -3.78 10.38
C ILE A 84 -4.74 -4.95 10.60
N SER A 85 -5.92 -4.87 10.00
CA SER A 85 -6.92 -5.94 10.07
C SER A 85 -6.99 -6.72 8.76
N LEU A 86 -6.68 -8.02 8.82
CA LEU A 86 -7.16 -8.96 7.80
C LEU A 86 -8.69 -8.97 7.79
N PRO A 87 -9.35 -9.28 6.65
CA PRO A 87 -10.80 -9.50 6.65
C PRO A 87 -11.19 -10.52 7.72
N LEU A 88 -12.27 -10.23 8.45
CA LEU A 88 -12.76 -11.06 9.55
C LEU A 88 -12.86 -12.54 9.16
N THR A 89 -13.38 -12.80 7.95
CA THR A 89 -13.51 -14.15 7.38
C THR A 89 -12.18 -14.91 7.35
N PHE A 90 -11.06 -14.25 7.06
CA PHE A 90 -9.75 -14.89 7.04
C PHE A 90 -9.17 -15.08 8.43
N VAL A 91 -9.37 -14.13 9.34
CA VAL A 91 -8.95 -14.31 10.73
C VAL A 91 -9.66 -15.51 11.36
N THR A 92 -10.97 -15.62 11.15
CA THR A 92 -11.76 -16.76 11.64
C THR A 92 -11.42 -18.07 10.93
N LEU A 93 -11.21 -18.04 9.60
CA LEU A 93 -10.91 -19.24 8.81
C LEU A 93 -9.55 -19.86 9.20
N PHE A 94 -8.54 -19.03 9.43
CA PHE A 94 -7.19 -19.48 9.78
C PHE A 94 -6.96 -19.60 11.30
N GLY A 95 -7.98 -19.30 12.12
CA GLY A 95 -7.87 -19.33 13.58
C GLY A 95 -6.77 -18.41 14.12
N LEU A 96 -6.51 -17.29 13.44
CA LEU A 96 -5.42 -16.40 13.81
C LEU A 96 -5.75 -15.71 15.15
N PRO A 97 -4.80 -15.62 16.10
CA PRO A 97 -5.00 -14.95 17.39
C PRO A 97 -4.90 -13.42 17.23
N LEU A 98 -5.62 -12.87 16.27
CA LEU A 98 -5.72 -11.43 16.05
C LEU A 98 -7.01 -10.92 16.70
N PRO A 99 -6.99 -9.76 17.38
CA PRO A 99 -8.20 -9.16 17.93
C PRO A 99 -9.22 -8.87 16.82
N LEU A 100 -10.43 -9.40 17.01
CA LEU A 100 -11.54 -9.28 16.07
C LEU A 100 -12.29 -7.98 16.34
N PHE A 101 -11.93 -6.90 15.64
CA PHE A 101 -12.64 -5.63 15.76
C PHE A 101 -13.88 -5.62 14.85
N TYR A 102 -15.06 -5.85 15.45
CA TYR A 102 -16.35 -5.75 14.77
C TYR A 102 -16.90 -4.32 14.92
N GLY A 103 -17.02 -3.58 13.82
CA GLY A 103 -18.01 -2.49 13.72
C GLY A 103 -17.85 -1.22 14.56
N ILE A 104 -16.78 -1.00 15.33
CA ILE A 104 -16.56 0.26 16.10
C ILE A 104 -15.52 1.16 15.40
N LEU A 105 -15.61 1.29 14.08
CA LEU A 105 -14.63 2.01 13.28
C LEU A 105 -15.27 3.12 12.45
N VAL A 106 -15.86 4.15 13.07
CA VAL A 106 -16.26 5.32 12.26
C VAL A 106 -16.02 6.69 12.88
N THR A 107 -15.86 6.89 14.20
CA THR A 107 -15.87 8.28 14.71
C THR A 107 -14.63 8.79 15.43
N LYS A 108 -13.73 7.95 15.96
CA LYS A 108 -12.45 8.40 16.55
C LYS A 108 -11.33 7.37 16.39
N LYS A 109 -10.96 7.06 15.14
CA LYS A 109 -9.67 6.37 14.87
C LYS A 109 -8.56 7.41 14.98
N ASP A 110 -7.48 7.10 15.69
CA ASP A 110 -6.47 8.07 16.15
C ASP A 110 -5.63 8.73 15.05
N VAL A 111 -4.82 9.71 15.46
CA VAL A 111 -3.79 10.40 14.66
C VAL A 111 -2.85 9.41 13.92
N ILE A 112 -2.64 8.22 14.49
CA ILE A 112 -1.90 7.10 13.89
C ILE A 112 -2.63 6.54 12.67
N ASP A 113 -3.94 6.38 12.71
CA ASP A 113 -4.71 5.72 11.65
C ASP A 113 -5.01 6.59 10.42
N TYR A 114 -4.93 7.91 10.59
CA TYR A 114 -5.27 8.87 9.54
C TYR A 114 -4.06 9.55 8.91
N PHE A 115 -2.92 9.57 9.60
CA PHE A 115 -1.73 10.31 9.20
C PHE A 115 -0.44 9.47 9.20
N LEU A 116 -0.49 8.16 9.47
CA LEU A 116 0.69 7.31 9.38
C LEU A 116 0.76 6.61 8.02
N PRO A 117 1.89 6.68 7.30
CA PRO A 117 2.10 5.85 6.11
C PRO A 117 1.90 4.37 6.43
N GLY A 118 1.20 3.63 5.56
CA GLY A 118 0.80 2.25 5.79
C GLY A 118 1.93 1.32 6.26
N ILE A 119 3.16 1.50 5.77
CA ILE A 119 4.34 0.70 6.16
C ILE A 119 4.63 0.75 7.67
N PHE A 120 4.46 1.92 8.29
CA PHE A 120 4.69 2.07 9.73
C PHE A 120 3.55 1.47 10.54
N GLY A 121 2.35 1.33 10.00
CA GLY A 121 1.26 0.58 10.64
C GLY A 121 1.61 -0.90 10.78
N TYR A 122 2.17 -1.51 9.72
CA TYR A 122 2.70 -2.88 9.79
C TYR A 122 3.87 -3.01 10.76
N GLY A 123 4.78 -2.04 10.77
CA GLY A 123 5.89 -2.00 11.71
C GLY A 123 5.42 -1.86 13.16
N PHE A 124 4.41 -1.06 13.42
CA PHE A 124 3.86 -0.88 14.76
C PHE A 124 3.17 -2.15 15.26
N ASP A 125 2.28 -2.76 14.47
CA ASP A 125 1.56 -3.95 14.89
C ASP A 125 2.45 -5.18 15.10
N PHE A 126 3.43 -5.39 14.22
CA PHE A 126 4.20 -6.64 14.17
C PHE A 126 5.68 -6.49 14.54
N GLY A 127 6.20 -5.27 14.62
CA GLY A 127 7.58 -4.96 14.98
C GLY A 127 8.52 -4.74 13.80
N TYR A 128 9.75 -4.30 14.11
CA TYR A 128 10.77 -4.01 13.10
C TYR A 128 11.20 -5.24 12.29
N ILE A 129 11.21 -6.44 12.88
CA ILE A 129 11.58 -7.67 12.16
C ILE A 129 10.58 -7.93 11.04
N PHE A 130 9.28 -7.83 11.33
CA PHE A 130 8.24 -7.99 10.31
C PHE A 130 8.37 -6.95 9.21
N LEU A 131 8.61 -5.68 9.58
CA LEU A 131 8.82 -4.60 8.62
C LEU A 131 10.00 -4.90 7.67
N ILE A 132 11.14 -5.36 8.21
CA ILE A 132 12.31 -5.73 7.42
C ILE A 132 11.98 -6.89 6.46
N VAL A 133 11.36 -7.96 6.95
CA VAL A 133 10.96 -9.11 6.14
C VAL A 133 10.00 -8.69 5.02
N MET A 134 9.04 -7.82 5.32
CA MET A 134 8.09 -7.30 4.34
C MET A 134 8.80 -6.49 3.25
N VAL A 135 9.73 -5.60 3.61
CA VAL A 135 10.51 -4.83 2.61
C VAL A 135 11.36 -5.77 1.75
N ILE A 136 12.04 -6.75 2.34
CA ILE A 136 12.81 -7.76 1.60
C ILE A 136 11.91 -8.50 0.61
N TRP A 137 10.72 -8.91 1.04
CA TRP A 137 9.74 -9.59 0.18
C TRP A 137 9.32 -8.73 -1.01
N ILE A 138 8.99 -7.46 -0.77
CA ILE A 138 8.59 -6.51 -1.82
C ILE A 138 9.70 -6.36 -2.87
N ILE A 139 10.93 -6.14 -2.41
CA ILE A 139 12.10 -6.02 -3.28
C ILE A 139 12.30 -7.31 -4.08
N ALA A 140 12.21 -8.48 -3.43
CA ALA A 140 12.36 -9.77 -4.10
C ALA A 140 11.31 -9.97 -5.21
N VAL A 141 10.03 -9.70 -4.94
CA VAL A 141 8.95 -9.81 -5.94
C VAL A 141 9.20 -8.90 -7.13
N ILE A 142 9.63 -7.65 -6.89
CA ILE A 142 9.93 -6.70 -7.97
C ILE A 142 11.11 -7.20 -8.82
N LEU A 143 12.23 -7.58 -8.19
CA LEU A 143 13.43 -8.04 -8.90
C LEU A 143 13.14 -9.30 -9.73
N ILE A 144 12.42 -10.26 -9.14
CA ILE A 144 12.03 -11.49 -9.83
C ILE A 144 11.10 -11.17 -11.00
N GLY A 145 10.08 -10.33 -10.80
CA GLY A 145 9.14 -9.91 -11.83
C GLY A 145 9.85 -9.26 -13.03
N VAL A 146 10.76 -8.31 -12.77
CA VAL A 146 11.56 -7.66 -13.83
C VAL A 146 12.44 -8.67 -14.57
N LYS A 147 13.09 -9.60 -13.85
CA LYS A 147 13.94 -10.63 -14.46
C LYS A 147 13.15 -11.56 -15.39
N VAL A 148 11.95 -12.00 -14.97
CA VAL A 148 11.07 -12.83 -15.81
C VAL A 148 10.55 -12.04 -17.01
N LEU A 149 10.21 -10.76 -16.81
CA LEU A 149 9.75 -9.90 -17.90
C LEU A 149 10.81 -9.74 -18.99
N ASN A 150 12.08 -9.54 -18.61
CA ASN A 150 13.19 -9.49 -19.55
C ASN A 150 13.35 -10.80 -20.33
N LYS A 151 13.18 -11.94 -19.67
CA LYS A 151 13.19 -13.25 -20.34
C LYS A 151 12.04 -13.39 -21.34
N TYR A 152 10.83 -12.94 -21.01
CA TYR A 152 9.69 -12.99 -21.92
C TYR A 152 9.88 -12.08 -23.14
N ARG A 153 10.43 -10.88 -22.94
CA ARG A 153 10.80 -9.95 -24.03
C ARG A 153 11.80 -10.58 -24.99
N GLN A 154 12.87 -11.16 -24.49
CA GLN A 154 13.88 -11.83 -25.31
C GLN A 154 13.29 -12.99 -26.14
N GLN A 155 12.37 -13.77 -25.55
CA GLN A 155 11.73 -14.88 -26.27
C GLN A 155 10.72 -14.38 -27.32
N ARG A 156 10.04 -13.26 -27.06
CA ARG A 156 9.16 -12.61 -28.03
C ARG A 156 9.97 -12.05 -29.21
N GLU A 157 11.10 -11.38 -28.94
CA GLU A 157 11.99 -10.83 -29.96
C GLU A 157 12.58 -11.92 -30.86
N ARG A 158 12.78 -13.13 -30.32
CA ARG A 158 13.16 -14.33 -31.09
C ARG A 158 12.00 -14.94 -31.91
N GLY A 159 10.85 -14.28 -31.99
CA GLY A 159 9.72 -14.66 -32.83
C GLY A 159 8.65 -15.52 -32.15
N ASN A 160 8.79 -15.86 -30.86
CA ASN A 160 7.82 -16.71 -30.18
C ASN A 160 6.61 -15.91 -29.66
N LYS A 161 5.53 -15.88 -30.46
CA LYS A 161 4.28 -15.16 -30.16
C LYS A 161 3.57 -15.64 -28.88
N LYS A 162 3.86 -16.84 -28.37
CA LYS A 162 3.28 -17.36 -27.11
C LYS A 162 3.64 -16.50 -25.90
N TYR A 163 4.76 -15.78 -25.96
CA TYR A 163 5.21 -14.91 -24.87
C TYR A 163 4.53 -13.54 -24.86
N LEU A 164 3.78 -13.17 -25.89
CA LEU A 164 3.13 -11.85 -25.98
C LEU A 164 2.05 -11.67 -24.90
N GLY A 165 1.18 -12.66 -24.71
CA GLY A 165 0.17 -12.64 -23.65
C GLY A 165 0.78 -12.72 -22.24
N ARG A 166 1.85 -13.50 -22.08
CA ARG A 166 2.55 -13.63 -20.78
C ARG A 166 3.30 -12.36 -20.40
N GLU A 167 3.92 -11.69 -21.37
CA GLU A 167 4.56 -10.39 -21.18
C GLU A 167 3.52 -9.33 -20.76
N ALA A 168 2.38 -9.27 -21.45
CA ALA A 168 1.32 -8.30 -21.13
C ALA A 168 0.75 -8.52 -19.72
N LEU A 169 0.45 -9.77 -19.36
CA LEU A 169 -0.05 -10.13 -18.02
C LEU A 169 0.95 -9.80 -16.92
N LEU A 170 2.23 -10.14 -17.11
CA LEU A 170 3.28 -9.86 -16.13
C LEU A 170 3.56 -8.36 -16.01
N THR A 171 3.52 -7.63 -17.12
CA THR A 171 3.65 -6.16 -17.09
C THR A 171 2.51 -5.54 -16.28
N GLY A 172 1.27 -5.95 -16.56
CA GLY A 172 0.09 -5.46 -15.83
C GLY A 172 0.16 -5.77 -14.33
N SER A 173 0.46 -7.02 -13.95
CA SER A 173 0.52 -7.43 -12.54
C SER A 173 1.71 -6.79 -11.80
N LEU A 174 2.88 -6.68 -12.44
CA LEU A 174 4.05 -6.05 -11.84
C LEU A 174 3.85 -4.54 -11.67
N SER A 175 3.28 -3.85 -12.66
CA SER A 175 2.95 -2.43 -12.56
C SER A 175 1.89 -2.18 -11.48
N ALA A 176 0.85 -3.02 -11.40
CA ALA A 176 -0.16 -2.93 -10.34
C ALA A 176 0.45 -3.18 -8.95
N PHE A 177 1.36 -4.16 -8.82
CA PHE A 177 2.05 -4.44 -7.58
C PHE A 177 2.88 -3.24 -7.12
N ILE A 178 3.70 -2.68 -8.00
CA ILE A 178 4.55 -1.51 -7.68
C ILE A 178 3.68 -0.30 -7.33
N ALA A 179 2.63 -0.03 -8.10
CA ALA A 179 1.72 1.08 -7.84
C ALA A 179 1.03 0.92 -6.47
N GLN A 180 0.54 -0.27 -6.14
CA GLN A 180 -0.09 -0.54 -4.85
C GLN A 180 0.92 -0.52 -3.69
N THR A 181 2.15 -0.96 -3.90
CA THR A 181 3.25 -0.84 -2.92
C THR A 181 3.51 0.64 -2.62
N VAL A 182 3.72 1.47 -3.64
CA VAL A 182 4.03 2.90 -3.47
C VAL A 182 2.85 3.63 -2.85
N LEU A 183 1.65 3.46 -3.41
CA LEU A 183 0.46 4.16 -2.93
C LEU A 183 0.02 3.64 -1.55
N GLY A 184 -0.14 2.33 -1.40
CA GLY A 184 -0.70 1.71 -0.21
C GLY A 184 0.23 1.73 1.01
N LEU A 185 1.55 1.62 0.82
CA LEU A 185 2.49 1.56 1.95
C LEU A 185 3.15 2.91 2.26
N PHE A 186 3.37 3.78 1.27
CA PHE A 186 4.14 5.01 1.47
C PHE A 186 3.32 6.30 1.36
N ILE A 187 2.27 6.35 0.54
CA ILE A 187 1.54 7.61 0.26
C ILE A 187 0.23 7.70 1.03
N ILE A 188 -0.56 6.62 1.05
CA ILE A 188 -1.84 6.58 1.74
C ILE A 188 -1.55 6.48 3.24
N THR A 189 -1.98 7.51 3.97
CA THR A 189 -1.82 7.63 5.43
C THR A 189 -2.92 6.92 6.21
N ARG A 190 -3.70 6.09 5.53
CA ARG A 190 -4.76 5.30 6.13
C ARG A 190 -4.34 3.84 6.14
N THR A 191 -4.61 3.16 7.24
CA THR A 191 -4.42 1.72 7.34
C THR A 191 -5.10 1.00 6.18
N ILE A 192 -4.37 0.09 5.53
CA ILE A 192 -4.88 -0.71 4.42
C ILE A 192 -6.08 -1.51 4.92
N ASN A 193 -7.27 -1.27 4.36
CA ASN A 193 -8.46 -2.08 4.66
C ASN A 193 -8.17 -3.55 4.28
N GLY A 194 -8.73 -4.50 5.03
CA GLY A 194 -8.60 -5.94 4.77
C GLY A 194 -8.84 -6.33 3.30
N SER A 195 -9.79 -5.73 2.59
CA SER A 195 -10.00 -5.97 1.15
C SER A 195 -8.79 -5.57 0.30
N ALA A 196 -8.23 -4.39 0.54
CA ALA A 196 -7.04 -3.89 -0.15
C ALA A 196 -5.79 -4.72 0.18
N LEU A 197 -5.70 -5.25 1.40
CA LEU A 197 -4.63 -6.19 1.79
C LEU A 197 -4.73 -7.50 1.01
N VAL A 198 -5.93 -8.05 0.84
CA VAL A 198 -6.15 -9.26 0.04
C VAL A 198 -5.82 -9.02 -1.42
N THR A 199 -6.23 -7.89 -1.99
CA THR A 199 -5.86 -7.52 -3.36
C THR A 199 -4.33 -7.42 -3.50
N TYR A 200 -3.65 -6.83 -2.53
CA TYR A 200 -2.19 -6.72 -2.52
C TYR A 200 -1.48 -8.09 -2.50
N LEU A 201 -1.94 -9.00 -1.63
CA LEU A 201 -1.43 -10.38 -1.57
C LEU A 201 -1.70 -11.13 -2.87
N PHE A 202 -2.89 -10.96 -3.45
CA PHE A 202 -3.26 -11.59 -4.72
C PHE A 202 -2.38 -11.11 -5.88
N ILE A 203 -2.15 -9.80 -6.01
CA ILE A 203 -1.28 -9.25 -7.05
C ILE A 203 0.17 -9.72 -6.86
N SER A 204 0.67 -9.74 -5.61
CA SER A 204 1.98 -10.32 -5.30
C SER A 204 2.09 -11.77 -5.76
N ALA A 205 1.06 -12.58 -5.50
CA ALA A 205 1.00 -13.97 -5.93
C ALA A 205 0.94 -14.10 -7.47
N MET A 206 0.23 -13.22 -8.17
CA MET A 206 0.19 -13.21 -9.64
C MET A 206 1.57 -12.95 -10.26
N VAL A 207 2.37 -12.05 -9.68
CA VAL A 207 3.75 -11.82 -10.15
C VAL A 207 4.59 -13.09 -9.97
N LEU A 208 4.51 -13.73 -8.80
CA LEU A 208 5.27 -14.95 -8.51
C LEU A 208 4.77 -16.18 -9.29
N ALA A 209 3.48 -16.27 -9.62
CA ALA A 209 2.91 -17.36 -10.41
C ALA A 209 3.57 -17.46 -11.80
N ASN A 210 4.09 -16.36 -12.35
CA ASN A 210 4.83 -16.36 -13.62
C ASN A 210 6.23 -17.00 -13.52
N VAL A 211 6.73 -17.20 -12.30
CA VAL A 211 8.00 -17.88 -12.00
C VAL A 211 7.80 -19.40 -11.95
N VAL A 212 6.65 -19.85 -11.45
CA VAL A 212 6.30 -21.26 -11.32
C VAL A 212 5.92 -21.82 -12.69
N THR A 213 6.91 -22.21 -13.48
CA THR A 213 6.68 -23.04 -14.66
C THR A 213 6.67 -24.49 -14.23
N THR A 214 5.56 -25.20 -14.43
CA THR A 214 5.54 -26.66 -14.39
C THR A 214 6.58 -27.18 -15.38
N LYS A 215 7.64 -27.84 -14.88
CA LYS A 215 8.46 -28.71 -15.74
C LYS A 215 7.50 -29.71 -16.37
N ARG A 216 7.40 -29.66 -17.69
CA ARG A 216 6.77 -30.70 -18.51
C ARG A 216 7.89 -31.43 -19.22
#